data_AF-A0A354W4P1-F1
#
_entry.id   AF-A0A354W4P1-F1
#
_cell.length_a   1.000
_cell.length_b   1.000
_cell.length_c   1.000
_cell.angle_alpha   90.00
_cell.angle_beta   90.00
_cell.angle_gamma   90.00
#
_symmetry.space_group_name_H-M   'P 1'
#
loop_
_entity.id
_entity.type
_entity.pdbx_description
1 polymer ?
#
loop_
_entity_poly.entity_id
_entity_poly.type
_entity_poly.pdbx_seq_one_letter_code
_entity_poly.pdbx_strand_id
1 'polypeptide(L)' 'MEELRTPKDSLAVMTQIVLPNDTNTLNNLFGGQLLSWMDRCCAIAAHRHCKRQVVTSTINNVAFKNPIPHGAIV' A
#
# COMPACT_ATOMS: atom_id res chain seq x y z
N MET A 1 16.81 -3.83 27.07
CA MET A 1 15.52 -3.13 27.18
C MET A 1 15.11 -2.80 25.76
N GLU A 2 13.96 -3.25 25.28
CA GLU A 2 13.57 -2.98 23.89
C GLU A 2 13.23 -1.49 23.76
N GLU A 3 13.99 -0.79 22.94
CA GLU A 3 13.82 0.66 22.72
C GLU A 3 12.42 0.92 22.14
N LEU A 4 11.66 1.83 22.77
CA LEU A 4 10.35 2.24 22.28
C LEU A 4 10.52 2.89 20.90
N ARG A 5 9.85 2.34 19.89
CA ARG A 5 9.88 2.86 18.52
C ARG A 5 8.67 3.75 18.29
N THR A 6 8.90 4.87 17.62
CA THR A 6 7.84 5.77 17.18
C THR A 6 7.32 5.32 15.81
N PRO A 7 6.11 5.73 15.39
CA PRO A 7 5.62 5.46 14.04
C PRO A 7 6.55 5.94 12.93
N LYS A 8 7.29 7.03 13.18
CA LYS A 8 8.23 7.64 12.22
C LYS A 8 9.40 6.71 11.89
N ASP A 9 9.86 5.91 12.86
CA ASP A 9 10.98 4.99 12.69
C ASP A 9 10.66 3.83 11.74
N SER A 10 9.37 3.60 11.46
CA SER A 10 8.86 2.54 10.60
C SER A 10 8.16 3.07 9.34
N LEU A 11 8.29 4.35 9.00
CA LEU A 11 7.66 4.94 7.83
C LEU A 11 8.07 4.17 6.55
N ALA A 12 7.08 3.80 5.76
CA ALA A 12 7.25 3.25 4.42
C ALA A 12 6.50 4.13 3.43
N VAL A 13 7.17 4.47 2.33
CA VAL A 13 6.60 5.20 1.20
C VAL A 13 6.89 4.37 -0.03
N MET A 14 5.86 4.16 -0.85
CA MET A 14 5.98 3.48 -2.12
C MET A 14 5.38 4.38 -3.18
N THR A 15 6.08 4.49 -4.30
CA THR A 15 5.63 5.25 -5.46
C THR A 15 5.57 4.30 -6.64
N GLN A 16 4.45 4.29 -7.35
CA GLN A 16 4.17 3.39 -8.47
C GLN A 16 3.66 4.19 -9.66
N ILE A 17 4.04 3.75 -10.86
CA ILE A 17 3.42 4.23 -12.11
C ILE A 17 2.31 3.23 -12.44
N VAL A 18 1.13 3.73 -12.81
CA VAL A 18 0.04 2.87 -13.27
C VAL A 18 0.34 2.37 -14.68
N LEU A 19 0.75 1.10 -14.79
CA LEU A 19 1.06 0.44 -16.05
C LEU A 19 -0.19 -0.17 -16.69
N PRO A 20 -0.16 -0.54 -17.99
CA PRO A 20 -1.29 -1.18 -18.65
C PRO A 20 -1.84 -2.39 -17.89
N ASN A 21 -0.95 -3.22 -17.33
CA ASN A 21 -1.33 -4.41 -16.55
C ASN A 21 -1.98 -4.10 -15.20
N ASP A 22 -1.85 -2.86 -14.70
CA ASP A 22 -2.49 -2.41 -13.46
C ASP A 22 -3.90 -1.87 -13.71
N THR A 23 -4.28 -1.66 -14.98
CA THR A 23 -5.55 -1.01 -15.34
C THR A 23 -6.68 -2.01 -15.55
N ASN A 24 -7.91 -1.54 -15.38
CA ASN A 24 -9.13 -2.23 -15.80
C ASN A 24 -9.47 -1.91 -17.27
N THR A 25 -10.57 -2.48 -17.77
CA THR A 25 -11.06 -2.26 -19.15
C THR A 25 -11.45 -0.82 -19.47
N LEU A 26 -11.46 0.08 -18.48
CA LEU A 26 -11.75 1.51 -18.60
C LEU A 26 -10.48 2.38 -18.51
N ASN A 27 -9.28 1.78 -18.63
CA ASN A 27 -7.97 2.46 -18.55
C ASN A 27 -7.71 3.19 -17.21
N ASN A 28 -8.36 2.75 -16.13
CA ASN A 28 -8.10 3.23 -14.78
C ASN A 28 -7.48 2.13 -13.93
N LEU A 29 -6.68 2.51 -12.94
CA LEU A 29 -6.10 1.59 -11.97
C LEU A 29 -7.19 0.67 -11.39
N PHE A 30 -6.96 -0.63 -11.50
CA PHE A 30 -7.83 -1.63 -10.91
C PHE A 30 -7.76 -1.53 -9.38
N GLY A 31 -8.90 -1.41 -8.71
CA GLY A 31 -8.95 -1.21 -7.25
C GLY A 31 -8.24 -2.32 -6.46
N GLY A 32 -8.29 -3.57 -6.94
CA GLY A 32 -7.55 -4.67 -6.34
C GLY A 32 -6.02 -4.50 -6.40
N GLN A 33 -5.50 -3.89 -7.47
CA GLN A 33 -4.08 -3.61 -7.59
C GLN A 33 -3.63 -2.53 -6.60
N LEU A 34 -4.43 -1.47 -6.45
CA LEU A 34 -4.19 -0.43 -5.45
C LEU A 34 -4.17 -1.00 -4.02
N LEU A 35 -5.13 -1.88 -3.69
CA LEU A 35 -5.16 -2.56 -2.39
C LEU A 35 -3.93 -3.45 -2.18
N SER A 36 -3.48 -4.16 -3.22
CA SER A 36 -2.27 -4.97 -3.16
C SER A 36 -1.01 -4.11 -2.91
N TRP A 37 -0.91 -2.94 -3.55
CA TRP A 37 0.18 -1.99 -3.28
C TRP A 37 0.15 -1.46 -1.85
N MET A 38 -1.03 -1.07 -1.36
CA MET A 38 -1.23 -0.60 0.01
C MET A 38 -0.81 -1.67 1.02
N ASP A 39 -1.27 -2.91 0.86
CA ASP A 39 -0.96 -4.02 1.77
C ASP A 39 0.55 -4.30 1.84
N ARG A 40 1.25 -4.30 0.69
CA ARG A 40 2.71 -4.43 0.65
C ARG A 40 3.42 -3.31 1.41
N CYS A 41 2.99 -2.06 1.24
CA CYS A 41 3.57 -0.92 1.95
C CYS A 41 3.36 -1.03 3.47
N CYS A 42 2.14 -1.39 3.88
CA CYS A 42 1.79 -1.63 5.29
C CYS A 42 2.60 -2.77 5.91
N ALA A 43 2.78 -3.88 5.19
CA ALA A 43 3.58 -5.01 5.64
C ALA A 43 5.05 -4.61 5.88
N ILE A 44 5.64 -3.80 5.00
CA ILE A 44 7.00 -3.26 5.18
C ILE A 44 7.07 -2.39 6.44
N ALA A 45 6.12 -1.48 6.63
CA ALA A 45 6.08 -0.62 7.82
C ALA A 45 5.94 -1.44 9.11
N ALA A 46 5.00 -2.38 9.16
CA ALA A 46 4.78 -3.25 10.32
C ALA A 46 6.00 -4.11 10.63
N HIS A 47 6.62 -4.71 9.60
CA HIS A 47 7.82 -5.52 9.75
C HIS A 47 9.01 -4.70 10.29
N ARG A 48 9.21 -3.46 9.81
CA ARG A 48 10.23 -2.53 10.34
C ARG A 48 9.96 -2.17 11.80
N HIS A 49 8.70 -1.97 12.16
CA HIS A 49 8.32 -1.58 13.50
C HIS A 49 8.52 -2.72 14.52
N CYS A 50 8.08 -3.93 14.20
CA CYS A 50 8.12 -5.06 15.15
C CYS A 50 9.38 -5.93 15.02
N LYS A 51 10.13 -5.84 13.90
CA LYS A 51 11.28 -6.69 13.56
C LYS A 51 10.97 -8.19 13.60
N ARG A 52 9.72 -8.57 13.26
CA ARG A 52 9.20 -9.93 13.30
C ARG A 52 8.28 -10.18 12.10
N GLN A 53 7.94 -11.44 11.86
CA GLN A 53 6.95 -11.80 10.85
C GLN A 53 5.58 -11.21 11.21
N VAL A 54 4.89 -10.70 10.21
CA VAL A 54 3.57 -10.06 10.34
C VAL A 54 2.64 -10.61 9.27
N VAL A 55 1.35 -10.58 9.57
CA VAL A 55 0.28 -10.96 8.64
C VAL A 55 -0.81 -9.90 8.70
N THR A 56 -1.48 -9.66 7.58
CA THR A 56 -2.61 -8.72 7.51
C THR A 56 -3.83 -9.37 8.14
N SER A 57 -4.24 -8.87 9.31
CA SER A 57 -5.43 -9.39 10.00
C SER A 57 -6.72 -8.91 9.33
N THR A 58 -6.83 -7.61 9.10
CA THR A 58 -8.02 -6.96 8.56
C THR A 58 -7.63 -5.68 7.84
N ILE A 59 -8.30 -5.39 6.73
CA ILE A 59 -8.32 -4.07 6.12
C ILE A 59 -9.71 -3.48 6.42
N ASN A 60 -9.75 -2.28 7.00
CA ASN A 60 -11.00 -1.58 7.29
C ASN A 60 -11.67 -1.07 6.00
N ASN A 61 -12.69 -0.21 6.12
CA ASN A 61 -13.39 0.33 4.95
C ASN A 61 -12.47 1.15 4.03
N VAL A 62 -12.44 0.80 2.74
CA VAL A 62 -11.76 1.55 1.68
C VAL A 62 -12.79 2.08 0.69
N ALA A 63 -12.70 3.36 0.35
CA ALA A 63 -13.58 4.02 -0.62
C ALA A 63 -12.75 4.74 -1.69
N PHE A 64 -12.90 4.32 -2.96
CA PHE A 64 -12.26 4.96 -4.10
C PHE A 64 -13.12 6.12 -4.59
N LYS A 65 -12.73 7.35 -4.22
CA LYS A 65 -13.50 8.57 -4.55
C LYS A 65 -13.26 9.08 -5.97
N ASN A 66 -12.04 8.87 -6.49
CA ASN A 66 -11.63 9.35 -7.80
C ASN A 66 -10.96 8.21 -8.57
N PRO A 67 -11.19 8.10 -9.90
CA PRO A 67 -10.43 7.20 -10.75
C PRO A 67 -8.97 7.65 -10.83
N ILE A 68 -8.06 6.70 -10.99
CA ILE A 68 -6.64 6.96 -11.22
C ILE A 68 -6.32 6.49 -12.64
N PRO A 69 -5.97 7.38 -13.58
CA PRO A 69 -5.78 7.01 -14.98
C PRO A 69 -4.47 6.26 -15.21
N HIS A 70 -4.42 5.48 -16.29
CA HIS A 70 -3.18 4.94 -16.84
C HIS A 70 -2.08 6.02 -16.94
N GLY A 71 -0.85 5.66 -16.55
CA GLY A 71 0.31 6.56 -16.57
C GLY A 71 0.37 7.55 -15.39
N ALA A 72 -0.62 7.57 -14.49
CA ALA A 72 -0.52 8.33 -13.26
C ALA A 72 0.60 7.78 -12.35
N ILE A 73 1.14 8.66 -11.52
CA ILE A 73 2.09 8.33 -10.45
C ILE A 73 1.34 8.41 -9.12
N VAL A 74 1.38 7.32 -8.35
CA VAL A 74 0.69 7.16 -7.07
C VAL A 74 1.70 6.85 -5.99
#